data_AF-A0A969E262-F1
#
_entry.id   AF-A0A969E262-F1
#
_cell.length_a   1.000
_cell.length_b   1.000
_cell.length_c   1.000
_cell.angle_alpha   90.00
_cell.angle_beta   90.00
_cell.angle_gamma   90.00
#
_symmetry.space_group_name_H-M   'P 1'
#
loop_
_entity.id
_entity.type
_entity.pdbx_description
1 polymer ?
#
loop_
_entity_poly.entity_id
_entity_poly.type
_entity_poly.pdbx_seq_one_letter_code
_entity_poly.pdbx_strand_id
1 'polypeptide(L)'
;MDRIIEGYSDGKGKINYEKALGDPQLYYPEYAINQAQVLYDELEIISGAFLTNLSTYQQNIEKVMANSKNNKLGDAAKIDLKTKNLSLLLQNVSNALTNGVNLDDLQKKLRRINGYMFP
;
A
#
# COMPACT_ATOMS: atom_id res chain seq x y z
N MET A 1 -18.94 2.27 -29.13
CA MET A 1 -17.96 1.19 -28.88
C MET A 1 -16.87 1.18 -29.98
N ASP A 2 -16.74 2.23 -30.79
CA ASP A 2 -16.30 2.03 -32.18
C ASP A 2 -14.85 2.40 -32.50
N ARG A 3 -14.18 3.27 -31.71
CA ARG A 3 -12.80 3.70 -32.04
C ARG A 3 -11.72 2.64 -31.80
N ILE A 4 -11.93 1.75 -30.83
CA ILE A 4 -10.96 0.69 -30.50
C ILE A 4 -10.99 -0.38 -31.60
N ILE A 5 -12.19 -0.76 -32.06
CA ILE A 5 -12.38 -1.79 -33.09
C ILE A 5 -11.85 -1.31 -34.47
N GLU A 6 -11.99 -0.02 -34.78
CA GLU A 6 -11.44 0.60 -36.00
C GLU A 6 -9.91 0.44 -36.10
N GLY A 7 -9.17 0.52 -34.98
CA GLY A 7 -7.71 0.35 -34.95
C GLY A 7 -7.20 -1.06 -35.26
N TYR A 8 -8.09 -2.06 -35.16
CA TYR A 8 -7.80 -3.47 -35.49
C TYR A 8 -8.49 -3.94 -36.76
N SER A 9 -9.24 -3.08 -37.45
CA SER A 9 -9.88 -3.44 -38.71
C SER A 9 -8.83 -3.52 -39.82
N ASP A 10 -8.87 -4.59 -40.61
CA ASP A 10 -8.16 -4.63 -41.88
C ASP A 10 -8.79 -3.62 -42.85
N GLY A 11 -8.07 -3.22 -43.90
CA GLY A 11 -8.59 -2.29 -44.92
C GLY A 11 -9.84 -2.77 -45.67
N LYS A 12 -10.42 -3.91 -45.28
CA LYS A 12 -11.64 -4.53 -45.82
C LYS A 12 -12.76 -4.67 -44.78
N GLY A 13 -12.59 -4.09 -43.59
CA GLY A 13 -13.62 -4.08 -42.54
C GLY A 13 -13.69 -5.33 -41.66
N LYS A 14 -12.74 -6.28 -41.78
CA LYS A 14 -12.66 -7.44 -40.89
C LYS A 14 -11.67 -7.17 -39.75
N ILE A 15 -12.03 -7.58 -38.54
CA ILE A 15 -11.14 -7.46 -37.38
C ILE A 15 -9.92 -8.37 -37.59
N ASN A 16 -8.72 -7.79 -37.55
CA ASN A 16 -7.46 -8.50 -37.47
C ASN A 16 -7.27 -8.97 -36.02
N TYR A 17 -7.77 -10.18 -35.75
CA TYR A 17 -7.71 -10.79 -34.43
C TYR A 17 -6.28 -11.07 -33.96
N GLU A 18 -5.33 -11.34 -34.84
CA GLU A 18 -3.92 -11.53 -34.46
C GLU A 18 -3.33 -10.24 -33.88
N LYS A 19 -3.63 -9.09 -34.52
CA LYS A 19 -3.21 -7.78 -34.02
C LYS A 19 -3.88 -7.43 -32.70
N ALA A 20 -5.18 -7.71 -32.55
CA ALA A 20 -5.92 -7.46 -31.32
C ALA A 20 -5.46 -8.36 -30.16
N LEU A 21 -5.26 -9.67 -30.41
CA LEU A 21 -4.76 -10.61 -29.40
C LEU A 21 -3.30 -10.33 -29.02
N GLY A 22 -2.54 -9.66 -29.87
CA GLY A 22 -1.16 -9.25 -29.59
C GLY A 22 -1.04 -7.90 -28.86
N ASP A 23 -2.13 -7.14 -28.69
CA ASP A 23 -2.07 -5.76 -28.17
C ASP A 23 -2.09 -5.71 -26.63
N PRO A 24 -0.98 -5.32 -25.96
CA PRO A 24 -0.90 -5.21 -24.51
C PRO A 24 -1.93 -4.26 -23.88
N GLN A 25 -2.38 -3.23 -24.62
CA GLN A 25 -3.35 -2.25 -24.14
C GLN A 25 -4.76 -2.85 -23.98
N LEU A 26 -5.06 -3.93 -24.71
CA LEU A 26 -6.31 -4.69 -24.52
C LEU A 26 -6.25 -5.64 -23.33
N TYR A 27 -5.04 -6.06 -22.91
CA TYR A 27 -4.87 -6.87 -21.68
C TYR A 27 -5.02 -6.02 -20.41
N TYR A 28 -4.54 -4.78 -20.45
CA TYR A 28 -4.62 -3.84 -19.32
C TYR A 28 -5.15 -2.49 -19.81
N PRO A 29 -6.46 -2.27 -19.85
CA PRO A 29 -7.00 -1.00 -20.30
C PRO A 29 -6.63 0.14 -19.33
N GLU A 30 -6.42 1.35 -19.86
CA GLU A 30 -5.96 2.53 -19.08
C GLU A 30 -6.79 2.80 -17.83
N TYR A 31 -8.12 2.62 -17.92
CA TYR A 31 -8.98 2.82 -16.76
C TYR A 31 -8.65 1.85 -15.61
N ALA A 32 -8.28 0.60 -15.90
CA ALA A 32 -7.97 -0.41 -14.90
C ALA A 32 -6.61 -0.12 -14.24
N ILE A 33 -5.64 0.34 -15.03
CA ILE A 33 -4.36 0.82 -14.52
C ILE A 33 -4.56 2.02 -13.60
N ASN A 34 -5.30 3.03 -14.04
CA ASN A 34 -5.54 4.25 -13.26
C ASN A 34 -6.24 3.92 -11.94
N GLN A 35 -7.23 3.02 -11.97
CA GLN A 35 -7.86 2.54 -10.74
C GLN A 35 -6.87 1.83 -9.82
N ALA A 36 -5.99 0.98 -10.35
CA ALA A 36 -4.99 0.29 -9.57
C ALA A 36 -3.95 1.25 -8.96
N GLN A 37 -3.58 2.32 -9.67
CA GLN A 37 -2.72 3.39 -9.14
C GLN A 37 -3.40 4.16 -8.01
N VAL A 38 -4.66 4.55 -8.18
CA VAL A 38 -5.43 5.24 -7.12
C VAL A 38 -5.52 4.37 -5.87
N LEU A 39 -5.83 3.08 -6.02
CA LEU A 39 -5.89 2.16 -4.88
C LEU A 39 -4.53 2.00 -4.19
N TYR A 40 -3.43 2.00 -4.94
CA TYR A 40 -2.09 1.99 -4.36
C TYR A 40 -1.81 3.25 -3.54
N ASP A 41 -2.11 4.43 -4.09
CA ASP A 41 -1.88 5.71 -3.42
C ASP A 41 -2.72 5.80 -2.13
N GLU A 42 -3.99 5.38 -2.18
CA GLU A 42 -4.86 5.31 -1.01
C GLU A 42 -4.31 4.35 0.05
N LEU A 43 -3.82 3.18 -0.35
CA LEU A 43 -3.26 2.18 0.56
C LEU A 43 -1.97 2.68 1.23
N GLU A 44 -1.11 3.38 0.48
CA GLU A 44 0.09 4.04 1.02
C GLU A 44 -0.28 5.11 2.05
N ILE A 45 -1.24 5.98 1.74
CA ILE A 45 -1.71 7.03 2.66
C ILE A 45 -2.30 6.43 3.93
N ILE A 46 -3.19 5.44 3.81
CA ILE A 46 -3.88 4.83 4.95
C ILE A 46 -2.88 4.10 5.85
N SER A 47 -1.96 3.32 5.26
CA SER A 47 -0.95 2.59 6.03
C SER A 47 0.02 3.52 6.75
N GLY A 48 0.48 4.59 6.10
CA GLY A 48 1.33 5.61 6.70
C GLY A 48 0.63 6.37 7.84
N ALA A 49 -0.62 6.78 7.63
CA ALA A 49 -1.42 7.46 8.66
C ALA A 49 -1.68 6.56 9.87
N PHE A 50 -1.96 5.28 9.64
CA PHE A 50 -2.17 4.31 10.70
C PHE A 50 -0.92 4.14 11.58
N LEU A 51 0.26 3.92 10.98
CA LEU A 51 1.52 3.77 11.73
C LEU A 51 1.87 5.04 12.52
N THR A 52 1.66 6.20 11.91
CA THR A 52 1.90 7.50 12.55
C THR A 52 1.02 7.70 13.78
N ASN A 53 -0.28 7.42 13.64
CA ASN A 53 -1.23 7.53 14.75
C ASN A 53 -0.91 6.53 15.86
N LEU A 54 -0.64 5.27 15.50
CA LEU A 54 -0.30 4.23 16.46
C LEU A 54 0.96 4.57 17.26
N SER A 55 2.01 5.04 16.58
CA SER A 55 3.25 5.51 17.21
C SER A 55 3.00 6.69 18.15
N THR A 56 2.18 7.65 17.73
CA THR A 56 1.81 8.81 18.54
C THR A 56 1.05 8.42 19.81
N TYR A 57 0.09 7.50 19.70
CA TYR A 57 -0.62 6.96 20.87
C TYR A 57 0.34 6.25 21.82
N GLN A 58 1.24 5.42 21.29
CA GLN A 58 2.25 4.74 22.10
C GLN A 58 3.14 5.74 22.86
N GLN A 59 3.64 6.78 22.20
CA GLN A 59 4.44 7.83 22.85
C GLN A 59 3.69 8.53 23.98
N ASN A 60 2.39 8.78 23.81
CA ASN A 60 1.57 9.38 24.86
C ASN A 60 1.41 8.43 26.05
N ILE A 61 1.22 7.15 25.81
CA ILE A 61 1.16 6.12 26.87
C ILE A 61 2.50 6.04 27.60
N GLU A 62 3.63 6.07 26.88
CA GLU A 62 4.97 6.06 27.46
C GLU A 62 5.23 7.29 28.33
N LYS A 63 4.79 8.48 27.92
CA LYS A 63 4.85 9.69 28.75
C LYS A 63 4.05 9.54 30.03
N VAL A 64 2.83 8.99 29.96
CA VAL A 64 2.01 8.75 31.16
C VAL A 64 2.69 7.75 32.09
N MET A 65 3.21 6.63 31.57
CA MET A 65 3.94 5.63 32.34
C MET A 65 5.20 6.22 33.01
N ALA A 66 5.98 7.03 32.27
CA ALA A 66 7.15 7.71 32.80
C ALA A 66 6.76 8.68 33.93
N ASN A 67 5.68 9.45 33.76
CA ASN A 67 5.17 10.33 34.80
C ASN A 67 4.69 9.56 36.03
N SER A 68 4.00 8.43 35.87
CA SER A 68 3.61 7.57 36.98
C SER A 68 4.83 7.05 37.75
N LYS A 69 5.88 6.63 37.03
CA LYS A 69 7.16 6.20 37.64
C LYS A 69 7.81 7.33 38.44
N ASN A 70 7.92 8.52 37.85
CA ASN A 70 8.57 9.68 38.48
C ASN A 70 7.84 10.16 39.73
N ASN A 71 6.50 10.09 39.74
CA ASN A 71 5.68 10.46 40.88
C ASN A 71 5.52 9.31 41.90
N LYS A 72 6.25 8.20 41.72
CA LYS A 72 6.19 7.00 42.59
C LYS A 72 4.76 6.42 42.71
N LEU A 73 3.94 6.62 41.67
CA LEU A 73 2.59 6.08 41.56
C LEU A 73 2.68 4.66 40.97
N GLY A 74 3.23 3.73 41.75
CA GLY A 74 3.35 2.31 41.37
C GLY A 74 4.78 1.76 41.42
N ASP A 75 4.91 0.50 41.00
CA ASP A 75 6.17 -0.24 40.96
C ASP A 75 6.96 0.10 39.70
N ALA A 76 8.11 0.76 39.89
CA ALA A 76 8.99 1.21 38.81
C ALA A 76 9.44 0.07 37.89
N ALA A 77 9.77 -1.10 38.44
CA ALA A 77 10.24 -2.23 37.64
C ALA A 77 9.13 -2.80 36.76
N LYS A 78 7.89 -2.85 37.28
CA LYS A 78 6.72 -3.27 36.50
C LYS A 78 6.38 -2.27 35.40
N ILE A 79 6.51 -0.98 35.68
CA ILE A 79 6.29 0.09 34.69
C ILE A 79 7.31 -0.03 33.56
N ASP A 80 8.59 -0.21 33.88
CA ASP A 80 9.65 -0.35 32.88
C ASP A 80 9.46 -1.60 32.02
N LEU A 81 9.10 -2.75 32.64
CA LEU A 81 8.78 -3.97 31.91
C LEU A 81 7.60 -3.77 30.94
N LYS A 82 6.54 -3.12 31.41
CA LYS A 82 5.34 -2.88 30.58
C LYS A 82 5.63 -1.90 29.44
N THR A 83 6.45 -0.89 29.69
CA THR A 83 6.94 0.04 28.66
C THR A 83 7.69 -0.72 27.58
N LYS A 84 8.67 -1.55 27.96
CA LYS A 84 9.44 -2.38 27.02
C LYS A 84 8.55 -3.32 26.20
N ASN A 85 7.57 -3.98 26.84
CA ASN A 85 6.65 -4.88 26.16
C ASN A 85 5.78 -4.12 25.14
N LEU A 86 5.31 -2.92 25.48
CA LEU A 86 4.52 -2.10 24.56
C LEU A 86 5.36 -1.66 23.35
N SER A 87 6.63 -1.25 23.54
CA SER A 87 7.50 -0.91 22.42
C SER A 87 7.76 -2.10 21.50
N LEU A 88 7.93 -3.31 22.06
CA LEU A 88 8.08 -4.54 21.27
C LEU A 88 6.80 -4.87 20.48
N LEU A 89 5.62 -4.72 21.11
CA LEU A 89 4.35 -4.92 20.43
C LEU A 89 4.14 -3.92 19.29
N LEU A 90 4.48 -2.64 19.50
CA LEU A 90 4.45 -1.64 18.44
C LEU A 90 5.34 -2.05 17.27
N GLN A 91 6.57 -2.48 17.54
CA GLN A 91 7.49 -2.94 16.50
C GLN A 91 6.92 -4.13 15.72
N ASN A 92 6.33 -5.11 16.41
CA ASN A 92 5.72 -6.28 15.78
C ASN A 92 4.53 -5.89 14.88
N VAL A 93 3.65 -5.01 15.35
CA VAL A 93 2.50 -4.54 14.58
C VAL A 93 2.95 -3.73 13.37
N SER A 94 3.93 -2.83 13.54
CA SER A 94 4.49 -2.05 12.43
C SER A 94 5.09 -2.97 11.36
N ASN A 95 5.90 -3.96 11.76
CA ASN A 95 6.48 -4.92 10.83
C ASN A 95 5.41 -5.77 10.14
N ALA A 96 4.39 -6.23 10.88
CA ALA A 96 3.30 -7.02 10.31
C ALA A 96 2.52 -6.21 9.26
N LEU A 97 2.25 -4.93 9.52
CA LEU A 97 1.58 -4.06 8.55
C LEU A 97 2.45 -3.81 7.32
N THR A 98 3.71 -3.42 7.50
CA THR A 98 4.64 -3.17 6.39
C THR A 98 4.79 -4.40 5.50
N ASN A 99 4.98 -5.58 6.11
CA ASN A 99 5.12 -6.83 5.36
C ASN A 99 3.80 -7.31 4.75
N GLY A 100 2.67 -7.09 5.42
CA GLY A 100 1.36 -7.52 4.95
C GLY A 100 0.84 -6.69 3.77
N VAL A 101 1.06 -5.37 3.81
CA VAL A 101 0.69 -4.46 2.72
C VAL A 101 1.67 -4.60 1.55
N ASN A 102 2.97 -4.76 1.83
CA ASN A 102 4.02 -4.99 0.83
C ASN A 102 3.97 -3.98 -0.34
N LEU A 103 3.92 -2.67 0.00
CA LEU A 103 3.81 -1.58 -0.95
C LEU A 103 4.88 -1.64 -2.04
N ASP A 104 6.12 -2.01 -1.70
CA ASP A 104 7.23 -2.16 -2.65
C ASP A 104 6.92 -3.17 -3.77
N ASP A 105 6.36 -4.33 -3.43
CA ASP A 105 6.00 -5.35 -4.43
C ASP A 105 4.80 -4.90 -5.28
N LEU A 106 3.80 -4.26 -4.66
CA LEU A 106 2.66 -3.68 -5.36
C LEU A 106 3.09 -2.60 -6.35
N GLN A 107 4.01 -1.72 -5.95
CA GLN A 107 4.54 -0.67 -6.81
C GLN A 107 5.33 -1.26 -8.00
N LYS A 108 6.14 -2.30 -7.76
CA LYS A 108 6.86 -3.00 -8.83
C LYS A 108 5.91 -3.64 -9.83
N LYS A 109 4.82 -4.25 -9.36
CA LYS A 109 3.78 -4.82 -10.21
C LYS A 109 3.09 -3.74 -11.05
N LEU A 110 2.70 -2.62 -10.44
CA LEU A 110 2.10 -1.49 -11.16
C LEU A 110 3.03 -0.91 -12.23
N ARG A 111 4.31 -0.69 -11.91
CA ARG A 111 5.30 -0.19 -12.89
C ARG A 111 5.48 -1.13 -14.08
N ARG A 112 5.46 -2.45 -13.85
CA ARG A 112 5.52 -3.43 -14.94
C ARG A 112 4.32 -3.30 -15.87
N ILE A 113 3.11 -3.20 -15.32
CA ILE A 113 1.89 -3.04 -16.10
C ILE A 113 1.93 -1.74 -16.91
N ASN A 114 2.36 -0.63 -16.31
CA ASN A 114 2.55 0.66 -17.00
C ASN A 114 3.59 0.58 -18.14
N GLY A 115 4.69 -0.12 -17.92
CA GLY A 115 5.75 -0.29 -18.93
C GLY A 115 5.31 -1.05 -20.18
N TYR A 116 4.25 -1.88 -20.11
CA TYR A 116 3.67 -2.54 -21.28
C TYR A 116 2.78 -1.62 -22.12
N MET A 117 2.31 -0.48 -21.58
CA MET A 117 1.41 0.45 -22.26
C MET A 117 2.12 1.62 -22.95
N PHE A 118 3.32 1.98 -22.49
CA PHE A 118 4.13 3.08 -23.02
C PHE A 118 5.57 2.62 -23.35
N PRO A 119 5.78 1.76 -24.38
CA PRO A 119 7.11 1.38 -24.83
C PRO A 119 7.90 2.51 -25.49
#